data_AF-A0A8X6MF14-F1
#
_entry.id   AF-A0A8X6MF14-F1
#
_cell.length_a   1.000
_cell.length_b   1.000
_cell.length_c   1.000
_cell.angle_alpha   90.00
_cell.angle_beta   90.00
_cell.angle_gamma   90.00
#
_symmetry.space_group_name_H-M   'P 1'
#
loop_
_entity.id
_entity.type
_entity.pdbx_description
1 polymer ?
#
loop_
_entity_poly.entity_id
_entity_poly.type
_entity_poly.pdbx_seq_one_letter_code
_entity_poly.pdbx_strand_id
1 'polypeptide(L)'
;MMFSNVFLPSPRARQPSLSQEEKRKEPERKSMDFSKGSLTAFDYVILAAMLLLSTCIGIYYYFLDRRKPHGEYFLASRSMPVAPVAFSLMASFLSALTILGLTAEFYMHGTQFIMINIGYVVGMPVATFVILPVFFNMQAASAFEYLEKRFCKGARLLVSTVFIIQVVIYMAIILYAPAIALNAVTGLSKWTSVFVTGLVCTFYSTLGGMKAVLWTDLFQALLMFSAVFAVAIKGTMDIGGLSEVWRIAKEGERIQFFNFDPDPTVRHTFWTLVIGGFFTYLSVHAVNQAQVQRLLTVRSLKESQIATGINVFLIFLFKIMLSFAGIVIYANLSKCDPLLRSEETNIYKADQILPYFVMTSLTTFPGLPGLFIAGVSSACLSSVSSAINSLAAVTVEDFLFPLYLHRFSESKVTIFTKLTGNGLLILLHFLE
;
A
#
# COMPACT_ATOMS: atom_id res chain seq x y z
N MET A 1 -7.65 -12.64 14.27
CA MET A 1 -9.04 -12.43 14.73
C MET A 1 -9.07 -11.30 15.74
N MET A 2 -9.29 -10.07 15.28
CA MET A 2 -9.62 -8.90 16.08
C MET A 2 -9.75 -7.77 15.06
N PHE A 3 -10.94 -7.57 14.52
CA PHE A 3 -11.44 -6.33 13.89
C PHE A 3 -12.82 -6.67 13.34
N SER A 4 -13.85 -6.62 14.19
CA SER A 4 -15.23 -6.58 13.69
C SER A 4 -16.25 -5.93 14.61
N ASN A 5 -15.96 -5.60 15.87
CA ASN A 5 -16.99 -5.09 16.77
C ASN A 5 -16.49 -3.94 17.65
N VAL A 6 -16.38 -2.73 17.09
CA VAL A 6 -16.59 -1.46 17.82
C VAL A 6 -17.15 -0.42 16.85
N PHE A 7 -18.39 -0.63 16.39
CA PHE A 7 -19.23 0.42 15.84
C PHE A 7 -20.54 0.39 16.63
N LEU A 8 -20.61 1.17 17.70
CA LEU A 8 -21.89 1.50 18.33
C LEU A 8 -22.48 2.70 17.58
N PRO A 9 -23.72 2.64 17.10
CA PRO A 9 -24.37 3.79 16.49
C PRO A 9 -24.76 4.80 17.58
N SER A 10 -24.43 6.07 17.34
CA SER A 10 -24.97 7.22 18.09
C SER A 10 -26.51 7.29 17.96
N PRO A 11 -27.25 7.73 18.99
CA PRO A 11 -28.71 7.68 19.00
C PRO A 11 -29.34 8.59 17.92
N ARG A 12 -30.26 8.00 17.15
CA ARG A 12 -31.08 8.65 16.12
C ARG A 12 -31.82 9.86 16.69
N ALA A 13 -31.59 11.04 16.12
CA ALA A 13 -32.52 12.15 16.23
C ALA A 13 -33.82 11.79 15.48
N ARG A 14 -34.97 11.82 16.17
CA ARG A 14 -36.29 11.69 15.55
C ARG A 14 -36.57 12.91 14.67
N GLN A 15 -36.75 12.70 13.37
CA GLN A 15 -37.44 13.66 12.50
C GLN A 15 -38.93 13.28 12.37
N PRO A 16 -39.84 14.27 12.25
CA PRO A 16 -41.28 14.05 12.24
C PRO A 16 -41.76 13.38 10.94
N SER A 17 -42.77 12.53 11.06
CA SER A 17 -43.38 11.77 9.96
C SER A 17 -44.09 12.68 8.96
N LEU A 18 -43.63 12.72 7.72
CA LEU A 18 -44.34 13.34 6.58
C LEU A 18 -45.56 12.48 6.18
N SER A 19 -46.67 13.15 5.86
CA SER A 19 -47.96 12.53 5.53
C SER A 19 -47.93 11.82 4.17
N GLN A 20 -48.77 10.79 4.03
CA GLN A 20 -48.78 9.86 2.90
C GLN A 20 -49.07 10.48 1.51
N GLU A 21 -49.49 11.75 1.44
CA GLU A 21 -49.79 12.43 0.17
C GLU A 21 -48.54 12.94 -0.57
N GLU A 22 -47.42 13.21 0.11
CA GLU A 22 -46.17 13.63 -0.57
C GLU A 22 -45.43 12.46 -1.24
N LYS A 23 -45.71 11.21 -0.86
CA LYS A 23 -45.12 10.02 -1.50
C LYS A 23 -45.60 9.78 -2.94
N ARG A 24 -46.67 10.45 -3.39
CA ARG A 24 -47.34 10.14 -4.67
C ARG A 24 -46.86 10.96 -5.87
N LYS A 25 -45.84 11.81 -5.70
CA LYS A 25 -45.29 12.69 -6.76
C LYS A 25 -43.78 12.54 -7.00
N GLU A 26 -43.18 11.41 -6.65
CA GLU A 26 -41.81 11.14 -7.10
C GLU A 26 -41.82 10.55 -8.52
N PRO A 27 -41.21 11.22 -9.52
CA PRO A 27 -40.98 10.59 -10.81
C PRO A 27 -40.06 9.38 -10.60
N GLU A 28 -40.30 8.29 -11.35
CA GLU A 28 -39.53 7.04 -11.29
C GLU A 28 -38.03 7.31 -11.13
N ARG A 29 -37.53 7.07 -9.91
CA ARG A 29 -36.17 7.32 -9.50
C ARG A 29 -35.28 6.25 -10.13
N LYS A 30 -34.72 6.54 -11.30
CA LYS A 30 -33.69 5.69 -11.95
C LYS A 30 -32.54 5.50 -10.97
N SER A 31 -32.32 4.26 -10.54
CA SER A 31 -31.10 3.85 -9.85
C SER A 31 -29.89 4.26 -10.69
N MET A 32 -28.96 5.00 -10.11
CA MET A 32 -27.73 5.38 -10.78
C MET A 32 -26.74 4.25 -10.59
N ASP A 33 -26.78 3.26 -11.49
CA ASP A 33 -25.77 2.21 -11.54
C ASP A 33 -24.38 2.83 -11.66
N PHE A 34 -23.42 2.31 -10.89
CA PHE A 34 -22.00 2.65 -10.86
C PHE A 34 -21.29 2.57 -12.23
N SER A 35 -22.00 2.09 -13.26
CA SER A 35 -21.49 1.71 -14.56
C SER A 35 -21.45 2.84 -15.61
N LYS A 36 -21.80 4.09 -15.28
CA LYS A 36 -21.91 5.16 -16.30
C LYS A 36 -20.62 5.91 -16.66
N GLY A 37 -19.52 5.69 -15.93
CA GLY A 37 -18.20 6.11 -16.40
C GLY A 37 -17.58 5.02 -17.27
N SER A 38 -17.80 5.05 -18.59
CA SER A 38 -17.13 4.10 -19.48
C SER A 38 -15.65 4.46 -19.57
N LEU A 39 -14.77 3.50 -19.28
CA LEU A 39 -13.34 3.67 -19.51
C LEU A 39 -13.07 4.01 -20.98
N THR A 40 -12.20 4.97 -21.19
CA THR A 40 -11.69 5.30 -22.52
C THR A 40 -10.56 4.35 -22.90
N ALA A 41 -10.26 4.25 -24.20
CA ALA A 41 -9.12 3.47 -24.67
C ALA A 41 -7.80 3.89 -24.00
N PHE A 42 -7.65 5.19 -23.69
CA PHE A 42 -6.48 5.73 -22.99
C PHE A 42 -6.30 5.14 -21.59
N ASP A 43 -7.40 4.86 -20.89
CA ASP A 43 -7.33 4.31 -19.53
C ASP A 43 -6.76 2.88 -19.54
N TYR A 44 -7.21 2.06 -20.50
CA TYR A 44 -6.67 0.71 -20.71
C TYR A 44 -5.22 0.75 -21.19
N VAL A 45 -4.84 1.71 -22.03
CA VAL A 45 -3.46 1.88 -22.49
C VAL A 45 -2.52 2.19 -21.32
N ILE A 46 -2.91 3.07 -20.40
CA ILE A 46 -2.08 3.40 -19.21
C ILE A 46 -1.90 2.17 -18.32
N LEU A 47 -2.98 1.42 -18.06
CA LEU A 47 -2.92 0.20 -17.27
C LEU A 47 -2.05 -0.87 -17.93
N ALA A 48 -2.24 -1.11 -19.24
CA ALA A 48 -1.44 -2.06 -20.00
C ALA A 48 0.03 -1.63 -20.05
N ALA A 49 0.31 -0.35 -20.26
CA ALA A 49 1.67 0.19 -20.27
C ALA A 49 2.37 -0.02 -18.91
N MET A 50 1.66 0.18 -17.79
CA MET A 50 2.21 -0.08 -16.46
C MET A 50 2.59 -1.55 -16.28
N LEU A 51 1.69 -2.49 -16.60
CA LEU A 51 1.95 -3.93 -16.46
C LEU A 51 3.05 -4.42 -17.40
N LEU A 52 3.05 -3.93 -18.65
CA LEU A 52 4.08 -4.25 -19.65
C LEU A 52 5.44 -3.71 -19.22
N LEU A 53 5.52 -2.47 -18.75
CA LEU A 53 6.77 -1.89 -18.27
C LEU A 53 7.35 -2.69 -17.10
N SER A 54 6.52 -3.03 -16.10
CA SER A 54 6.95 -3.88 -14.97
C SER A 54 7.46 -5.25 -15.44
N THR A 55 6.75 -5.87 -16.39
CA THR A 55 7.13 -7.17 -16.96
C THR A 55 8.42 -7.08 -17.77
N CYS A 56 8.58 -6.06 -18.61
CA CYS A 56 9.76 -5.81 -19.41
C CYS A 56 11.01 -5.58 -18.56
N ILE A 57 10.89 -4.83 -17.45
CA ILE A 57 11.99 -4.65 -16.49
C ILE A 57 12.38 -6.00 -15.87
N GLY A 58 11.40 -6.82 -15.48
CA GLY A 58 11.63 -8.17 -14.98
C GLY A 58 12.38 -9.06 -15.97
N ILE A 59 11.93 -9.09 -17.23
CA ILE A 59 12.55 -9.88 -18.30
C ILE A 59 13.97 -9.36 -18.63
N TYR A 60 14.16 -8.05 -18.68
CA TYR A 60 15.45 -7.42 -18.95
C TYR A 60 16.51 -7.85 -17.92
N TYR A 61 16.19 -7.72 -16.62
CA TYR A 61 17.11 -8.11 -15.55
C TYR A 61 17.29 -9.63 -15.45
N TYR A 62 16.26 -10.41 -15.78
CA TYR A 62 16.40 -11.87 -15.90
C TYR A 62 17.48 -12.25 -16.92
N PHE A 63 17.47 -11.66 -18.12
CA PHE A 63 18.48 -11.95 -19.13
C PHE A 63 19.87 -11.41 -18.77
N LEU A 64 19.94 -10.27 -18.09
CA LEU A 64 21.19 -9.65 -17.67
C LEU A 64 21.91 -10.46 -16.58
N ASP A 65 21.16 -11.01 -15.62
CA ASP A 65 21.73 -11.70 -14.46
C ASP A 65 21.70 -13.24 -14.55
N ARG A 66 21.19 -13.83 -15.65
CA ARG A 66 21.11 -15.31 -15.85
C ARG A 66 22.44 -16.07 -15.73
N ARG A 67 23.59 -15.38 -15.76
CA ARG A 67 24.93 -15.97 -15.71
C ARG A 67 25.68 -15.74 -14.39
N LYS A 68 25.04 -15.12 -13.38
CA LYS A 68 25.68 -14.71 -12.13
C LYS A 68 25.26 -15.59 -10.93
N PRO A 69 26.12 -15.74 -9.90
CA PRO A 69 25.87 -16.63 -8.76
C PRO A 69 24.72 -16.18 -7.82
N HIS A 70 24.15 -17.13 -7.05
CA HIS A 70 22.86 -17.00 -6.33
C HIS A 70 22.74 -15.91 -5.28
N GLY A 71 23.84 -15.51 -4.64
CA GLY A 71 23.84 -14.41 -3.67
C GLY A 71 23.29 -13.09 -4.25
N GLU A 72 23.26 -12.97 -5.59
CA GLU A 72 22.72 -11.81 -6.29
C GLU A 72 21.20 -11.75 -6.34
N TYR A 73 20.48 -12.87 -6.19
CA TYR A 73 19.01 -12.88 -6.31
C TYR A 73 18.34 -12.07 -5.19
N PHE A 74 18.82 -12.25 -3.95
CA PHE A 74 18.25 -11.58 -2.77
C PHE A 74 18.93 -10.24 -2.42
N LEU A 75 20.24 -10.11 -2.72
CA LEU A 75 21.04 -8.94 -2.31
C LEU A 75 21.45 -8.01 -3.47
N ALA A 76 21.03 -8.30 -4.71
CA ALA A 76 21.27 -7.44 -5.88
C ALA A 76 22.76 -7.05 -6.08
N SER A 77 23.67 -7.98 -5.75
CA SER A 77 25.13 -7.78 -5.79
C SER A 77 25.63 -6.58 -4.96
N ARG A 78 24.80 -6.07 -4.02
CA ARG A 78 25.10 -4.89 -3.19
C ARG A 78 25.52 -3.66 -3.98
N SER A 79 24.96 -3.49 -5.17
CA SER A 79 25.40 -2.48 -6.14
C SER A 79 24.28 -1.52 -6.55
N MET A 80 23.15 -1.57 -5.84
CA MET A 80 21.97 -0.78 -6.20
C MET A 80 22.20 0.71 -5.94
N PRO A 81 21.77 1.59 -6.87
CA PRO A 81 21.75 3.01 -6.61
C PRO A 81 20.76 3.36 -5.48
N VAL A 82 21.06 4.44 -4.76
CA VAL A 82 20.27 4.89 -3.60
C VAL A 82 18.81 5.20 -3.97
N ALA A 83 18.56 5.80 -5.13
CA ALA A 83 17.21 6.24 -5.51
C ALA A 83 16.21 5.07 -5.70
N PRO A 84 16.46 4.05 -6.54
CA PRO A 84 15.59 2.87 -6.61
C PRO A 84 15.33 2.21 -5.24
N VAL A 85 16.35 2.15 -4.38
CA VAL A 85 16.20 1.58 -3.03
C VAL A 85 15.26 2.44 -2.18
N ALA A 86 15.45 3.77 -2.16
CA ALA A 86 14.60 4.68 -1.38
C ALA A 86 13.13 4.65 -1.83
N PHE A 87 12.88 4.70 -3.14
CA PHE A 87 11.52 4.62 -3.67
C PHE A 87 10.90 3.23 -3.47
N SER A 88 11.70 2.17 -3.55
CA SER A 88 11.21 0.82 -3.27
C SER A 88 10.86 0.60 -1.80
N LEU A 89 11.66 1.15 -0.87
CA LEU A 89 11.32 1.18 0.55
C LEU A 89 9.99 1.91 0.79
N MET A 90 9.75 3.01 0.07
CA MET A 90 8.50 3.75 0.14
C MET A 90 7.34 2.91 -0.42
N ALA A 91 7.45 2.46 -1.68
CA ALA A 91 6.40 1.73 -2.39
C ALA A 91 6.00 0.43 -1.70
N SER A 92 6.92 -0.21 -1.00
CA SER A 92 6.64 -1.45 -0.27
C SER A 92 5.70 -1.25 0.91
N PHE A 93 5.74 -0.06 1.55
CA PHE A 93 4.99 0.24 2.77
C PHE A 93 3.83 1.21 2.54
N LEU A 94 3.75 1.82 1.35
CA LEU A 94 2.60 2.58 0.88
C LEU A 94 1.75 1.71 -0.04
N SER A 95 1.02 0.79 0.58
CA SER A 95 0.11 -0.15 -0.08
C SER A 95 -1.11 0.53 -0.73
N ALA A 96 -1.81 -0.22 -1.60
CA ALA A 96 -3.12 0.16 -2.10
C ALA A 96 -4.12 0.46 -0.96
N LEU A 97 -4.05 -0.28 0.15
CA LEU A 97 -4.84 -0.03 1.36
C LEU A 97 -4.50 1.34 1.99
N THR A 98 -3.24 1.77 1.92
CA THR A 98 -2.84 3.10 2.41
C THR A 98 -3.47 4.21 1.59
N ILE A 99 -3.51 4.06 0.26
CA ILE A 99 -4.13 5.05 -0.64
C ILE A 99 -5.63 5.15 -0.36
N LEU A 100 -6.35 4.01 -0.40
CA LEU A 100 -7.80 4.00 -0.20
C LEU A 100 -8.18 4.35 1.25
N GLY A 101 -7.50 3.72 2.22
CA GLY A 101 -7.81 3.83 3.63
C GLY A 101 -7.46 5.18 4.24
N LEU A 102 -6.28 5.74 3.95
CA LEU A 102 -5.95 7.07 4.49
C LEU A 102 -6.78 8.17 3.82
N THR A 103 -7.04 8.08 2.52
CA THR A 103 -7.92 9.05 1.87
C THR A 103 -9.32 9.04 2.49
N ALA A 104 -9.86 7.83 2.76
CA ALA A 104 -11.11 7.68 3.49
C ALA A 104 -11.03 8.23 4.92
N GLU A 105 -9.92 8.00 5.63
CA GLU A 105 -9.70 8.56 6.97
C GLU A 105 -9.79 10.08 6.98
N PHE A 106 -9.09 10.73 6.06
CA PHE A 106 -9.08 12.19 5.94
C PHE A 106 -10.44 12.74 5.50
N TYR A 107 -11.17 12.02 4.64
CA TYR A 107 -12.55 12.36 4.29
C TYR A 107 -13.50 12.27 5.49
N MET A 108 -13.40 11.20 6.28
CA MET A 108 -14.35 10.86 7.34
C MET A 108 -14.08 11.59 8.66
N HIS A 109 -12.82 11.91 8.95
CA HIS A 109 -12.36 12.40 10.25
C HIS A 109 -11.44 13.62 10.17
N GLY A 110 -11.04 14.06 8.97
CA GLY A 110 -10.24 15.27 8.81
C GLY A 110 -8.74 15.06 9.03
N THR A 111 -8.02 16.17 9.22
CA THR A 111 -6.55 16.24 9.14
C THR A 111 -5.79 15.61 10.32
N GLN A 112 -6.49 15.17 11.37
CA GLN A 112 -5.86 14.85 12.65
C GLN A 112 -4.83 13.73 12.54
N PHE A 113 -5.10 12.70 11.73
CA PHE A 113 -4.22 11.56 11.52
C PHE A 113 -2.82 11.95 11.01
N ILE A 114 -2.66 13.13 10.40
CA ILE A 114 -1.36 13.59 9.87
C ILE A 114 -0.29 13.72 10.96
N MET A 115 -0.68 13.91 12.23
CA MET A 115 0.25 13.98 13.36
C MET A 115 1.07 12.70 13.55
N ILE A 116 0.59 11.55 13.05
CA ILE A 116 1.35 10.29 13.08
C ILE A 116 2.70 10.40 12.36
N ASN A 117 2.84 11.35 11.43
CA ASN A 117 4.09 11.62 10.72
C ASN A 117 5.18 12.17 11.64
N ILE A 118 4.83 12.85 12.74
CA ILE A 118 5.82 13.31 13.71
C ILE A 118 6.45 12.07 14.39
N GLY A 119 5.62 11.13 14.84
CA GLY A 119 6.09 9.85 15.38
C GLY A 119 6.98 9.09 14.38
N TYR A 120 6.61 9.11 13.11
CA TYR A 120 7.41 8.54 12.02
C TYR A 120 8.80 9.20 11.91
N VAL A 121 8.85 10.53 11.81
CA VAL A 121 10.12 11.29 11.67
C VAL A 121 11.02 11.10 12.88
N VAL A 122 10.46 10.92 14.08
CA VAL A 122 11.24 10.69 15.32
C VAL A 122 11.68 9.24 15.47
N GLY A 123 10.86 8.27 15.06
CA GLY A 123 11.19 6.84 15.17
C GLY A 123 12.24 6.37 14.16
N MET A 124 12.25 6.94 12.97
CA MET A 124 13.12 6.51 11.88
C MET A 124 14.62 6.70 12.13
N PRO A 125 15.09 7.78 12.79
CA PRO A 125 16.48 7.90 13.23
C PRO A 125 16.93 6.73 14.12
N VAL A 126 16.07 6.24 15.02
CA VAL A 126 16.41 5.09 15.88
C VAL A 126 16.59 3.83 15.03
N ALA A 127 15.67 3.54 14.11
CA ALA A 127 15.81 2.43 13.17
C ALA A 127 17.09 2.54 12.33
N THR A 128 17.43 3.75 11.87
CA THR A 128 18.51 4.02 10.91
C THR A 128 19.91 4.06 11.53
N PHE A 129 20.05 4.62 12.74
CA PHE A 129 21.35 4.83 13.37
C PHE A 129 21.66 3.82 14.47
N VAL A 130 20.65 3.18 15.07
CA VAL A 130 20.86 2.19 16.14
C VAL A 130 20.71 0.77 15.61
N ILE A 131 19.63 0.48 14.88
CA ILE A 131 19.29 -0.90 14.51
C ILE A 131 19.93 -1.31 13.18
N LEU A 132 19.84 -0.47 12.15
CA LEU A 132 20.37 -0.75 10.81
C LEU A 132 21.87 -1.12 10.79
N PRO A 133 22.78 -0.47 11.55
CA PRO A 133 24.20 -0.86 11.55
C PRO A 133 24.42 -2.31 11.99
N VAL A 134 23.59 -2.84 12.90
CA VAL A 134 23.67 -4.23 13.35
C VAL A 134 23.40 -5.19 12.18
N PHE A 135 22.31 -4.96 11.45
CA PHE A 135 21.96 -5.78 10.29
C PHE A 135 22.96 -5.60 9.13
N PHE A 136 23.43 -4.38 8.88
CA PHE A 136 24.40 -4.09 7.83
C PHE A 136 25.75 -4.78 8.07
N ASN A 137 26.20 -4.84 9.33
CA ASN A 137 27.43 -5.52 9.70
C ASN A 137 27.26 -7.05 9.74
N MET A 138 26.08 -7.55 10.07
CA MET A 138 25.79 -8.98 10.09
C MET A 138 25.78 -9.59 8.69
N GLN A 139 25.30 -8.83 7.70
CA GLN A 139 25.22 -9.25 6.30
C GLN A 139 24.39 -10.52 6.07
N ALA A 140 23.49 -10.85 6.98
CA ALA A 140 22.57 -11.96 6.87
C ALA A 140 21.48 -11.66 5.84
N ALA A 141 21.05 -12.69 5.10
CA ALA A 141 19.94 -12.58 4.16
C ALA A 141 18.58 -12.57 4.87
N SER A 142 18.45 -13.21 6.04
CA SER A 142 17.30 -13.11 6.93
C SER A 142 17.61 -12.22 8.14
N ALA A 143 16.73 -11.27 8.42
CA ALA A 143 16.81 -10.45 9.63
C ALA A 143 16.66 -11.30 10.91
N PHE A 144 16.00 -12.46 10.82
CA PHE A 144 15.76 -13.32 11.98
C PHE A 144 16.99 -14.14 12.39
N GLU A 145 18.03 -14.21 11.55
CA GLU A 145 19.32 -14.81 11.93
C GLU A 145 19.94 -14.12 13.15
N TYR A 146 19.67 -12.82 13.34
CA TYR A 146 20.08 -12.11 14.55
C TYR A 146 19.56 -12.76 15.84
N LEU A 147 18.33 -13.29 15.82
CA LEU A 147 17.72 -13.92 16.98
C LEU A 147 18.41 -15.24 17.35
N GLU A 148 18.91 -15.99 16.36
CA GLU A 148 19.69 -17.19 16.63
C GLU A 148 21.04 -16.86 17.24
N LYS A 149 21.74 -15.84 16.71
CA LYS A 149 23.03 -15.37 17.24
C LYS A 149 22.91 -14.82 18.66
N ARG A 150 21.79 -14.16 18.98
CA ARG A 150 21.59 -13.50 20.28
C ARG A 150 20.95 -14.40 21.33
N PHE A 151 20.06 -15.30 20.91
CA PHE A 151 19.27 -16.15 21.79
C PHE A 151 19.46 -17.62 21.42
N CYS A 152 18.65 -18.15 20.51
CA CYS A 152 18.72 -19.55 20.09
C CYS A 152 17.99 -19.79 18.76
N LYS A 153 18.25 -20.94 18.14
CA LYS A 153 17.58 -21.37 16.90
C LYS A 153 16.07 -21.44 17.03
N GLY A 154 15.54 -21.82 18.19
CA GLY A 154 14.10 -21.84 18.47
C GLY A 154 13.44 -20.46 18.33
N ALA A 155 14.11 -19.40 18.81
CA ALA A 155 13.61 -18.03 18.69
C ALA A 155 13.56 -17.58 17.21
N ARG A 156 14.60 -17.89 16.43
CA ARG A 156 14.64 -17.62 14.98
C ARG A 156 13.47 -18.30 14.26
N LEU A 157 13.27 -19.61 14.48
CA LEU A 157 12.21 -20.36 13.81
C LEU A 157 10.81 -19.91 14.21
N LEU A 158 10.59 -19.60 15.50
CA LEU A 158 9.31 -19.08 16.00
C LEU A 158 8.94 -17.77 15.30
N VAL A 159 9.84 -16.78 15.33
CA VAL A 159 9.56 -15.46 14.74
C VAL A 159 9.46 -15.55 13.21
N SER A 160 10.27 -16.37 12.56
CA SER A 160 10.18 -16.61 11.11
C SER A 160 8.83 -17.22 10.73
N THR A 161 8.32 -18.16 11.52
CA THR A 161 6.98 -18.77 11.30
C THR A 161 5.87 -17.74 11.46
N VAL A 162 5.91 -16.94 12.53
CA VAL A 162 4.93 -15.87 12.78
C VAL A 162 4.96 -14.85 11.65
N PHE A 163 6.15 -14.45 11.19
CA PHE A 163 6.33 -13.56 10.06
C PHE A 163 5.71 -14.14 8.78
N ILE A 164 5.97 -15.41 8.46
CA ILE A 164 5.40 -16.06 7.26
C ILE A 164 3.87 -16.00 7.30
N ILE A 165 3.27 -16.39 8.42
CA ILE A 165 1.81 -16.38 8.60
C ILE A 165 1.26 -14.95 8.45
N GLN A 166 1.90 -13.98 9.12
CA GLN A 166 1.49 -12.58 9.06
C GLN A 166 1.52 -12.04 7.61
N VAL A 167 2.59 -12.32 6.86
CA VAL A 167 2.74 -11.81 5.49
C VAL A 167 1.77 -12.48 4.53
N VAL A 168 1.48 -13.78 4.68
CA VAL A 168 0.47 -14.46 3.85
C VAL A 168 -0.92 -13.84 4.07
N ILE A 169 -1.33 -13.62 5.31
CA ILE A 169 -2.61 -12.96 5.63
C ILE A 169 -2.63 -11.53 5.07
N TYR A 170 -1.53 -10.79 5.23
CA TYR A 170 -1.42 -9.43 4.72
C TYR A 170 -1.55 -9.37 3.19
N MET A 171 -0.97 -10.34 2.46
CA MET A 171 -1.06 -10.40 1.00
C MET A 171 -2.47 -10.70 0.49
N ALA A 172 -3.27 -11.49 1.20
CA ALA A 172 -4.69 -11.67 0.84
C ALA A 172 -5.43 -10.32 0.92
N ILE A 173 -5.25 -9.59 2.02
CA ILE A 173 -5.92 -8.29 2.24
C ILE A 173 -5.48 -7.25 1.20
N ILE A 174 -4.20 -7.20 0.85
CA ILE A 174 -3.71 -6.15 -0.06
C ILE A 174 -4.17 -6.36 -1.51
N LEU A 175 -4.33 -7.61 -1.95
CA LEU A 175 -4.83 -7.94 -3.29
C LEU A 175 -6.31 -7.56 -3.48
N TYR A 176 -7.08 -7.44 -2.40
CA TYR A 176 -8.47 -7.01 -2.43
C TYR A 176 -8.64 -5.52 -2.83
N ALA A 177 -7.71 -4.65 -2.43
CA ALA A 177 -7.79 -3.21 -2.72
C ALA A 177 -7.80 -2.85 -4.22
N PRO A 178 -6.84 -3.32 -5.07
CA PRO A 178 -6.92 -3.09 -6.50
C PRO A 178 -8.09 -3.83 -7.13
N ALA A 179 -8.59 -4.93 -6.54
CA ALA A 179 -9.78 -5.61 -7.03
C ALA A 179 -11.04 -4.76 -6.84
N ILE A 180 -11.16 -3.99 -5.76
CA ILE A 180 -12.23 -2.98 -5.61
C ILE A 180 -12.09 -1.90 -6.69
N ALA A 181 -10.89 -1.34 -6.86
CA ALA A 181 -10.66 -0.28 -7.83
C ALA A 181 -10.91 -0.75 -9.27
N LEU A 182 -10.41 -1.93 -9.65
CA LEU A 182 -10.64 -2.53 -10.96
C LEU A 182 -12.12 -2.90 -11.15
N ASN A 183 -12.78 -3.49 -10.17
CA ASN A 183 -14.21 -3.83 -10.27
C ASN A 183 -15.08 -2.58 -10.45
N ALA A 184 -14.80 -1.52 -9.68
CA ALA A 184 -15.53 -0.26 -9.75
C ALA A 184 -15.44 0.42 -11.12
N VAL A 185 -14.38 0.14 -11.89
CA VAL A 185 -14.06 0.89 -13.10
C VAL A 185 -14.21 0.06 -14.38
N THR A 186 -13.87 -1.23 -14.32
CA THR A 186 -13.96 -2.15 -15.47
C THR A 186 -15.20 -3.03 -15.45
N GLY A 187 -15.89 -3.13 -14.31
CA GLY A 187 -16.96 -4.09 -14.09
C GLY A 187 -16.49 -5.55 -13.98
N LEU A 188 -15.18 -5.83 -14.06
CA LEU A 188 -14.64 -7.18 -13.87
C LEU A 188 -15.00 -7.71 -12.50
N SER A 189 -15.26 -9.02 -12.40
CA SER A 189 -15.47 -9.64 -11.10
C SER A 189 -14.24 -9.39 -10.20
N LYS A 190 -14.49 -9.18 -8.91
CA LYS A 190 -13.42 -8.96 -7.92
C LYS A 190 -12.42 -10.14 -7.95
N TRP A 191 -12.93 -11.37 -8.07
CA TRP A 191 -12.14 -12.60 -8.20
C TRP A 191 -11.19 -12.60 -9.40
N THR A 192 -11.68 -12.24 -10.59
CA THR A 192 -10.85 -12.14 -11.79
C THR A 192 -9.77 -11.08 -11.62
N SER A 193 -10.11 -9.95 -10.99
CA SER A 193 -9.17 -8.84 -10.76
C SER A 193 -8.04 -9.23 -9.80
N VAL A 194 -8.36 -9.95 -8.71
CA VAL A 194 -7.37 -10.52 -7.78
C VAL A 194 -6.45 -11.49 -8.51
N PHE A 195 -7.02 -12.46 -9.25
CA PHE A 195 -6.25 -13.49 -9.94
C PHE A 195 -5.27 -12.91 -10.95
N VAL A 196 -5.73 -11.99 -11.82
CA VAL A 196 -4.88 -11.35 -12.83
C VAL A 196 -3.77 -10.54 -12.18
N THR A 197 -4.09 -9.73 -11.15
CA THR A 197 -3.11 -8.90 -10.46
C THR A 197 -2.05 -9.75 -9.76
N GLY A 198 -2.47 -10.81 -9.05
CA GLY A 198 -1.57 -11.73 -8.37
C GLY A 198 -0.65 -12.49 -9.34
N LEU A 199 -1.21 -12.99 -10.45
CA LEU A 199 -0.46 -13.70 -11.48
C LEU A 199 0.63 -12.82 -12.11
N VAL A 200 0.27 -11.61 -12.53
CA VAL A 200 1.23 -10.66 -13.12
C VAL A 200 2.31 -10.29 -12.11
N CYS A 201 1.91 -9.99 -10.86
CA CYS A 201 2.85 -9.66 -9.79
C CYS A 201 3.91 -10.73 -9.59
N THR A 202 3.47 -11.97 -9.53
CA THR A 202 4.34 -13.11 -9.24
C THR A 202 5.23 -13.42 -10.42
N PHE A 203 4.71 -13.30 -11.64
CA PHE A 203 5.48 -13.51 -12.85
C PHE A 203 6.72 -12.60 -12.92
N TYR A 204 6.54 -11.27 -12.80
CA TYR A 204 7.69 -10.37 -12.92
C TYR A 204 8.61 -10.42 -11.68
N SER A 205 8.05 -10.65 -10.49
CA SER A 205 8.83 -10.70 -9.24
C SER A 205 9.74 -11.93 -9.19
N THR A 206 9.26 -13.08 -9.65
CA THR A 206 10.03 -14.34 -9.66
C THR A 206 11.07 -14.40 -10.78
N LEU A 207 10.81 -13.73 -11.92
CA LEU A 207 11.77 -13.70 -13.04
C LEU A 207 12.93 -12.74 -12.79
N GLY A 208 12.64 -11.50 -12.36
CA GLY A 208 13.62 -10.43 -12.34
C GLY A 208 14.50 -10.33 -11.07
N GLY A 209 14.11 -10.99 -9.97
CA GLY A 209 14.83 -10.92 -8.70
C GLY A 209 14.84 -9.52 -8.08
N MET A 210 15.64 -9.31 -7.03
CA MET A 210 15.60 -8.07 -6.25
C MET A 210 15.94 -6.81 -7.07
N LYS A 211 16.87 -6.88 -8.03
CA LYS A 211 17.22 -5.71 -8.88
C LYS A 211 16.01 -5.22 -9.69
N ALA A 212 15.30 -6.14 -10.34
CA ALA A 212 14.12 -5.79 -11.11
C ALA A 212 13.05 -5.17 -10.22
N VAL A 213 12.78 -5.80 -9.06
CA VAL A 213 11.78 -5.31 -8.09
C VAL A 213 12.08 -3.87 -7.66
N LEU A 214 13.32 -3.55 -7.32
CA LEU A 214 13.69 -2.19 -6.90
C LEU A 214 13.46 -1.14 -8.01
N TRP A 215 13.72 -1.49 -9.26
CA TRP A 215 13.47 -0.59 -10.40
C TRP A 215 11.99 -0.50 -10.74
N THR A 216 11.23 -1.60 -10.73
CA THR A 216 9.79 -1.57 -10.94
C THR A 216 9.09 -0.74 -9.88
N ASP A 217 9.51 -0.88 -8.60
CA ASP A 217 8.93 -0.15 -7.49
C ASP A 217 9.18 1.37 -7.63
N LEU A 218 10.31 1.81 -8.20
CA LEU A 218 10.56 3.22 -8.50
C LEU A 218 9.51 3.78 -9.47
N PHE A 219 9.27 3.09 -10.60
CA PHE A 219 8.26 3.53 -11.56
C PHE A 219 6.85 3.50 -10.97
N GLN A 220 6.54 2.45 -10.20
CA GLN A 220 5.26 2.28 -9.52
C GLN A 220 5.01 3.40 -8.50
N ALA A 221 6.02 3.80 -7.73
CA ALA A 221 5.92 4.93 -6.79
C ALA A 221 5.60 6.24 -7.52
N LEU A 222 6.23 6.51 -8.67
CA LEU A 222 5.94 7.70 -9.47
C LEU A 222 4.49 7.70 -9.99
N LEU A 223 3.96 6.55 -10.39
CA LEU A 223 2.55 6.41 -10.78
C LEU A 223 1.61 6.65 -9.59
N MET A 224 1.95 6.17 -8.40
CA MET A 224 1.18 6.45 -7.18
C MET A 224 1.11 7.95 -6.89
N PHE A 225 2.24 8.66 -6.93
CA PHE A 225 2.27 10.12 -6.78
C PHE A 225 1.41 10.81 -7.82
N SER A 226 1.55 10.41 -9.09
CA SER A 226 0.81 11.00 -10.20
C SER A 226 -0.71 10.81 -10.07
N ALA A 227 -1.15 9.62 -9.64
CA ALA A 227 -2.55 9.30 -9.40
C ALA A 227 -3.17 10.19 -8.31
N VAL A 228 -2.53 10.29 -7.15
CA VAL A 228 -3.03 11.11 -6.02
C VAL A 228 -3.00 12.60 -6.39
N PHE A 229 -1.96 13.04 -7.10
CA PHE A 229 -1.83 14.43 -7.56
C PHE A 229 -2.94 14.81 -8.54
N ALA A 230 -3.27 13.93 -9.49
CA ALA A 230 -4.35 14.14 -10.44
C ALA A 230 -5.70 14.32 -9.73
N VAL A 231 -6.00 13.46 -8.74
CA VAL A 231 -7.22 13.58 -7.92
C VAL A 231 -7.27 14.91 -7.18
N ALA A 232 -6.16 15.30 -6.54
CA ALA A 232 -6.07 16.52 -5.76
C ALA A 232 -6.23 17.79 -6.62
N ILE A 233 -5.56 17.87 -7.78
CA ILE A 233 -5.66 19.01 -8.70
C ILE A 233 -7.08 19.11 -9.24
N LYS A 234 -7.58 18.02 -9.83
CA LYS A 234 -8.89 18.01 -10.50
C LYS A 234 -9.98 18.40 -9.50
N GLY A 235 -10.04 17.75 -8.34
CA GLY A 235 -11.05 18.07 -7.34
C GLY A 235 -10.93 19.49 -6.79
N THR A 236 -9.73 20.06 -6.74
CA THR A 236 -9.56 21.48 -6.35
C THR A 236 -10.11 22.42 -7.43
N MET A 237 -9.93 22.10 -8.71
CA MET A 237 -10.46 22.88 -9.82
C MET A 237 -12.00 22.84 -9.86
N ASP A 238 -12.60 21.68 -9.63
CA ASP A 238 -14.06 21.51 -9.65
C ASP A 238 -14.80 22.40 -8.64
N ILE A 239 -14.21 22.59 -7.46
CA ILE A 239 -14.81 23.37 -6.37
C ILE A 239 -14.50 24.87 -6.48
N GLY A 240 -13.66 25.29 -7.43
CA GLY A 240 -13.30 26.70 -7.63
C GLY A 240 -12.02 27.17 -6.93
N GLY A 241 -11.18 26.24 -6.45
CA GLY A 241 -9.83 26.54 -5.95
C GLY A 241 -9.57 26.17 -4.49
N LEU A 242 -8.31 26.33 -4.08
CA LEU A 242 -7.82 25.94 -2.74
C LEU A 242 -8.53 26.65 -1.59
N SER A 243 -8.88 27.93 -1.79
CA SER A 243 -9.58 28.73 -0.78
C SER A 243 -10.94 28.13 -0.44
N GLU A 244 -11.66 27.63 -1.44
CA GLU A 244 -12.98 27.05 -1.26
C GLU A 244 -12.90 25.65 -0.63
N VAL A 245 -11.91 24.82 -1.04
CA VAL A 245 -11.60 23.56 -0.35
C VAL A 245 -11.40 23.80 1.14
N TRP A 246 -10.56 24.78 1.49
CA TRP A 246 -10.25 25.09 2.89
C TRP A 246 -11.46 25.61 3.65
N ARG A 247 -12.27 26.49 3.05
CA ARG A 247 -13.49 27.02 3.64
C ARG A 247 -14.47 25.91 3.99
N ILE A 248 -14.80 25.05 3.02
CA ILE A 248 -15.74 23.94 3.20
C ILE A 248 -15.19 22.93 4.22
N ALA A 249 -13.90 22.61 4.15
CA ALA A 249 -13.27 21.70 5.10
C ALA A 249 -13.31 22.23 6.55
N LYS A 250 -13.13 23.54 6.72
CA LYS A 250 -13.22 24.19 8.04
C LYS A 250 -14.65 24.20 8.57
N GLU A 251 -15.63 24.53 7.72
CA GLU A 251 -17.06 24.49 8.07
C GLU A 251 -17.53 23.07 8.41
N GLY A 252 -16.97 22.07 7.72
CA GLY A 252 -17.21 20.65 7.97
C GLY A 252 -16.39 20.04 9.11
N GLU A 253 -15.71 20.87 9.92
CA GLU A 253 -14.86 20.45 11.05
C GLU A 253 -13.77 19.43 10.67
N ARG A 254 -13.30 19.44 9.41
CA ARG A 254 -12.25 18.55 8.92
C ARG A 254 -10.83 19.06 9.16
N ILE A 255 -10.69 20.31 9.57
CA ILE A 255 -9.39 20.93 9.87
C ILE A 255 -9.17 20.92 11.39
N GLN A 256 -8.67 19.79 11.88
CA GLN A 256 -8.25 19.62 13.27
C GLN A 256 -6.89 18.90 13.28
N PHE A 257 -5.83 19.62 13.63
CA PHE A 257 -4.47 19.04 13.67
C PHE A 257 -4.11 18.58 15.08
N PHE A 258 -4.43 19.41 16.07
CA PHE A 258 -3.95 19.24 17.44
C PHE A 258 -5.13 18.97 18.37
N ASN A 259 -5.28 17.71 18.77
CA ASN A 259 -6.14 17.32 19.88
C ASN A 259 -5.24 16.77 20.99
N PHE A 260 -5.04 17.55 22.06
CA PHE A 260 -4.15 17.19 23.18
C PHE A 260 -4.86 16.46 24.33
N ASP A 261 -6.08 15.96 24.11
CA ASP A 261 -6.80 15.16 25.10
C ASP A 261 -5.97 13.93 25.50
N PRO A 262 -5.70 13.71 26.81
CA PRO A 262 -4.95 12.55 27.29
C PRO A 262 -5.80 11.27 27.39
N ASP A 263 -7.12 11.32 27.17
CA ASP A 263 -7.99 10.14 27.28
C ASP A 263 -7.62 9.06 26.22
N PRO A 264 -7.19 7.86 26.65
CA PRO A 264 -6.80 6.78 25.74
C PRO A 264 -7.97 6.15 24.99
N THR A 265 -9.22 6.45 25.36
CA THR A 265 -10.43 5.96 24.67
C THR A 265 -10.78 6.79 23.44
N VAL A 266 -10.24 8.01 23.32
CA VAL A 266 -10.43 8.87 22.17
C VAL A 266 -9.67 8.28 20.98
N ARG A 267 -10.38 8.06 19.87
CA ARG A 267 -9.89 7.41 18.64
C ARG A 267 -8.48 7.85 18.26
N HIS A 268 -8.28 9.17 18.13
CA HIS A 268 -7.00 9.78 17.83
C HIS A 268 -6.82 10.99 18.73
N THR A 269 -5.60 11.17 19.24
CA THR A 269 -5.11 12.35 19.95
C THR A 269 -3.66 12.57 19.51
N PHE A 270 -3.10 13.73 19.79
CA PHE A 270 -1.69 14.01 19.54
C PHE A 270 -0.81 12.94 20.19
N TRP A 271 -1.13 12.54 21.43
CA TRP A 271 -0.38 11.55 22.18
C TRP A 271 -0.45 10.16 21.55
N THR A 272 -1.66 9.68 21.22
CA THR A 272 -1.83 8.34 20.63
C THR A 272 -1.19 8.25 19.25
N LEU A 273 -1.26 9.31 18.44
CA LEU A 273 -0.66 9.34 17.10
C LEU A 273 0.87 9.50 17.15
N VAL A 274 1.42 10.36 18.00
CA VAL A 274 2.88 10.60 18.04
C VAL A 274 3.60 9.46 18.75
N ILE A 275 3.15 9.07 19.95
CA ILE A 275 3.78 7.99 20.72
C ILE A 275 3.48 6.64 20.07
N GLY A 276 2.22 6.37 19.73
CA GLY A 276 1.84 5.14 19.02
C GLY A 276 2.53 5.06 17.66
N GLY A 277 2.51 6.15 16.89
CA GLY A 277 3.21 6.24 15.60
C GLY A 277 4.71 5.96 15.72
N PHE A 278 5.39 6.48 16.75
CA PHE A 278 6.80 6.19 17.00
C PHE A 278 7.05 4.68 17.12
N PHE A 279 6.33 3.98 18.01
CA PHE A 279 6.53 2.54 18.21
C PHE A 279 6.08 1.71 17.01
N THR A 280 4.95 2.07 16.38
CA THR A 280 4.47 1.41 15.16
C THR A 280 5.52 1.49 14.07
N TYR A 281 6.00 2.69 13.73
CA TYR A 281 6.96 2.82 12.63
C TYR A 281 8.35 2.32 12.98
N LEU A 282 8.78 2.43 14.23
CA LEU A 282 10.03 1.80 14.67
C LEU A 282 9.96 0.28 14.43
N SER A 283 8.89 -0.39 14.85
CA SER A 283 8.74 -1.84 14.64
C SER A 283 8.71 -2.22 13.16
N VAL A 284 8.02 -1.43 12.34
CA VAL A 284 7.83 -1.68 10.91
C VAL A 284 9.13 -1.47 10.11
N HIS A 285 9.97 -0.49 10.48
CA HIS A 285 11.18 -0.18 9.72
C HIS A 285 12.46 -0.75 10.30
N ALA A 286 12.51 -1.06 11.60
CA ALA A 286 13.73 -1.53 12.25
C ALA A 286 14.01 -3.01 11.98
N VAL A 287 12.97 -3.87 11.98
CA VAL A 287 13.15 -5.33 12.01
C VAL A 287 12.40 -6.09 10.91
N ASN A 288 11.63 -5.38 10.08
CA ASN A 288 10.90 -6.03 8.99
C ASN A 288 11.87 -6.54 7.90
N GLN A 289 11.72 -7.80 7.52
CA GLN A 289 12.54 -8.45 6.51
C GLN A 289 12.60 -7.65 5.19
N ALA A 290 11.47 -7.14 4.70
CA ALA A 290 11.40 -6.39 3.45
C ALA A 290 12.22 -5.09 3.48
N GLN A 291 12.32 -4.45 4.65
CA GLN A 291 13.09 -3.22 4.87
C GLN A 291 14.57 -3.55 4.95
N VAL A 292 14.93 -4.48 5.85
CA VAL A 292 16.32 -4.88 6.06
C VAL A 292 16.93 -5.38 4.76
N GLN A 293 16.25 -6.30 4.06
CA GLN A 293 16.75 -6.89 2.83
C GLN A 293 17.11 -5.83 1.77
N ARG A 294 16.24 -4.83 1.57
CA ARG A 294 16.49 -3.74 0.61
C ARG A 294 17.64 -2.83 1.02
N LEU A 295 17.72 -2.49 2.31
CA LEU A 295 18.81 -1.66 2.84
C LEU A 295 20.18 -2.34 2.76
N LEU A 296 20.21 -3.67 2.62
CA LEU A 296 21.44 -4.45 2.39
C LEU A 296 21.83 -4.57 0.90
N THR A 297 21.04 -4.01 -0.03
CA THR A 297 21.33 -4.06 -1.49
C THR A 297 22.21 -2.92 -2.01
N VAL A 298 22.49 -1.91 -1.18
CA VAL A 298 23.40 -0.81 -1.48
C VAL A 298 24.83 -1.14 -1.05
N ARG A 299 25.81 -0.33 -1.47
CA ARG A 299 27.24 -0.64 -1.29
C ARG A 299 27.74 -0.38 0.12
N SER A 300 27.18 0.63 0.79
CA SER A 300 27.67 1.10 2.09
C SER A 300 26.54 1.43 3.05
N LEU A 301 26.83 1.34 4.35
CA LEU A 301 25.90 1.72 5.41
C LEU A 301 25.44 3.17 5.24
N LYS A 302 26.34 4.07 4.83
CA LYS A 302 26.01 5.48 4.58
C LYS A 302 24.98 5.62 3.45
N GLU A 303 25.12 4.86 2.37
CA GLU A 303 24.11 4.82 1.30
C GLU A 303 22.77 4.28 1.81
N SER A 304 22.76 3.28 2.69
CA SER A 304 21.52 2.76 3.31
C SER A 304 20.84 3.84 4.15
N GLN A 305 21.62 4.59 4.95
CA GLN A 305 21.11 5.67 5.78
C GLN A 305 20.53 6.82 4.93
N ILE A 306 21.19 7.17 3.82
CA ILE A 306 20.68 8.16 2.86
C ILE A 306 19.39 7.65 2.20
N ALA A 307 19.35 6.38 1.78
CA ALA A 307 18.15 5.77 1.20
C ALA A 307 16.98 5.83 2.18
N THR A 308 17.22 5.52 3.46
CA THR A 308 16.20 5.63 4.51
C THR A 308 15.75 7.08 4.70
N GLY A 309 16.65 8.06 4.71
CA GLY A 309 16.30 9.48 4.81
C GLY A 309 15.42 9.96 3.65
N ILE A 310 15.74 9.56 2.42
CA ILE A 310 14.90 9.86 1.24
C ILE A 310 13.54 9.17 1.37
N ASN A 311 13.50 7.90 1.79
CA ASN A 311 12.24 7.19 2.05
C ASN A 311 11.36 7.91 3.09
N VAL A 312 11.96 8.43 4.17
CA VAL A 312 11.21 9.20 5.18
C VAL A 312 10.55 10.43 4.55
N PHE A 313 11.31 11.18 3.76
CA PHE A 313 10.80 12.34 3.04
C PHE A 313 9.68 11.97 2.05
N LEU A 314 9.86 10.91 1.26
CA LEU A 314 8.87 10.45 0.28
C LEU A 314 7.55 10.01 0.95
N ILE A 315 7.62 9.22 2.02
CA ILE A 315 6.43 8.78 2.76
C ILE A 315 5.72 9.97 3.41
N PHE A 316 6.48 10.91 3.99
CA PHE A 316 5.93 12.13 4.58
C PHE A 316 5.17 12.94 3.53
N LEU A 317 5.81 13.21 2.39
CA LEU A 317 5.21 13.97 1.27
C LEU A 317 3.95 13.27 0.74
N PHE A 318 4.01 11.96 0.51
CA PHE A 318 2.88 11.21 -0.01
C PHE A 318 1.67 11.23 0.93
N LYS A 319 1.88 11.11 2.24
CA LYS A 319 0.80 11.21 3.23
C LYS A 319 0.18 12.60 3.32
N ILE A 320 0.98 13.66 3.18
CA ILE A 320 0.44 15.02 3.05
C ILE A 320 -0.45 15.13 1.82
N MET A 321 -0.02 14.57 0.68
CA MET A 321 -0.81 14.57 -0.54
C MET A 321 -2.11 13.76 -0.39
N LEU A 322 -2.08 12.60 0.27
CA LEU A 322 -3.29 11.83 0.58
C LEU A 322 -4.23 12.61 1.52
N SER A 323 -3.67 13.32 2.50
CA SER A 323 -4.44 14.19 3.39
C SER A 323 -5.16 15.28 2.61
N PHE A 324 -4.42 15.98 1.77
CA PHE A 324 -4.98 17.00 0.91
C PHE A 324 -6.05 16.43 -0.04
N ALA A 325 -5.78 15.28 -0.69
CA ALA A 325 -6.75 14.62 -1.56
C ALA A 325 -8.03 14.22 -0.82
N GLY A 326 -7.95 13.67 0.39
CA GLY A 326 -9.12 13.32 1.19
C GLY A 326 -9.97 14.53 1.58
N ILE A 327 -9.32 15.66 1.91
CA ILE A 327 -10.01 16.93 2.19
C ILE A 327 -10.66 17.51 0.92
N VAL A 328 -9.99 17.42 -0.23
CA VAL A 328 -10.55 17.83 -1.53
C VAL A 328 -11.79 17.01 -1.87
N ILE A 329 -11.73 15.69 -1.69
CA ILE A 329 -12.88 14.80 -1.93
C ILE A 329 -14.03 15.14 -0.98
N TYR A 330 -13.72 15.41 0.29
CA TYR A 330 -14.71 15.89 1.26
C TYR A 330 -15.38 17.18 0.79
N ALA A 331 -14.60 18.18 0.37
CA ALA A 331 -15.15 19.45 -0.10
C ALA A 331 -16.13 19.27 -1.28
N ASN A 332 -15.76 18.42 -2.25
CA ASN A 332 -16.59 18.11 -3.41
C ASN A 332 -17.86 17.33 -3.08
N LEU A 333 -17.80 16.41 -2.11
CA LEU A 333 -18.93 15.53 -1.76
C LEU A 333 -19.70 15.99 -0.52
N SER A 334 -19.30 17.08 0.12
CA SER A 334 -19.89 17.59 1.37
C SER A 334 -21.41 17.79 1.32
N LYS A 335 -21.96 18.19 0.16
CA LYS A 335 -23.40 18.39 -0.05
C LYS A 335 -24.16 17.11 -0.43
N CYS A 336 -23.45 16.07 -0.86
CA CYS A 336 -24.01 14.82 -1.38
C CYS A 336 -23.14 13.65 -0.92
N ASP A 337 -23.12 13.41 0.40
CA ASP A 337 -22.31 12.34 0.98
C ASP A 337 -22.75 10.97 0.43
N PRO A 338 -21.85 10.22 -0.24
CA PRO A 338 -22.20 8.97 -0.87
C PRO A 338 -22.54 7.85 0.13
N LEU A 339 -22.02 7.89 1.36
CA LEU A 339 -22.31 6.88 2.39
C LEU A 339 -23.72 7.06 2.96
N LEU A 340 -24.18 8.31 3.10
CA LEU A 340 -25.54 8.60 3.56
C LEU A 340 -26.60 8.23 2.51
N ARG A 341 -26.20 8.22 1.22
CA ARG A 341 -27.06 7.85 0.09
C ARG A 341 -26.67 6.50 -0.51
N SER A 342 -26.23 5.57 0.34
CA SER A 342 -25.70 4.26 -0.07
C SER A 342 -26.64 3.45 -0.98
N GLU A 343 -27.96 3.56 -0.80
CA GLU A 343 -28.96 2.91 -1.65
C GLU A 343 -28.96 3.44 -3.10
N GLU A 344 -28.55 4.70 -3.30
CA GLU A 344 -28.52 5.34 -4.62
C GLU A 344 -27.15 5.28 -5.27
N THR A 345 -26.09 5.36 -4.46
CA THR A 345 -24.69 5.41 -4.92
C THR A 345 -24.03 4.04 -4.94
N ASN A 346 -24.63 3.02 -4.33
CA ASN A 346 -24.06 1.68 -4.12
C ASN A 346 -22.73 1.71 -3.32
N ILE A 347 -22.54 2.73 -2.46
CA ILE A 347 -21.36 2.91 -1.61
C ILE A 347 -21.72 2.61 -0.15
N TYR A 348 -21.19 1.51 0.37
CA TYR A 348 -21.47 1.04 1.74
C TYR A 348 -20.27 1.15 2.67
N LYS A 349 -19.06 1.32 2.13
CA LYS A 349 -17.81 1.38 2.91
C LYS A 349 -16.98 2.60 2.53
N ALA A 350 -16.28 3.15 3.52
CA ALA A 350 -15.52 4.39 3.38
C ALA A 350 -14.34 4.28 2.38
N ASP A 351 -13.73 3.09 2.25
CA ASP A 351 -12.65 2.81 1.30
C ASP A 351 -13.09 2.88 -0.17
N GLN A 352 -14.40 2.87 -0.44
CA GLN A 352 -14.96 3.02 -1.78
C GLN A 352 -15.15 4.48 -2.22
N ILE A 353 -14.99 5.45 -1.31
CA ILE A 353 -15.23 6.88 -1.58
C ILE A 353 -14.25 7.43 -2.63
N LEU A 354 -12.96 7.10 -2.51
CA LEU A 354 -11.96 7.57 -3.47
C LEU A 354 -12.23 7.01 -4.89
N PRO A 355 -12.44 5.69 -5.09
CA PRO A 355 -12.87 5.16 -6.38
C PRO A 355 -14.16 5.80 -6.92
N TYR A 356 -15.15 6.02 -6.06
CA TYR A 356 -16.38 6.72 -6.43
C TYR A 356 -16.12 8.13 -6.95
N PHE A 357 -15.30 8.90 -6.23
CA PHE A 357 -14.93 10.25 -6.65
C PHE A 357 -14.19 10.26 -7.99
N VAL A 358 -13.28 9.31 -8.22
CA VAL A 358 -12.57 9.17 -9.50
C VAL A 358 -13.55 8.93 -10.64
N MET A 359 -14.52 8.03 -10.46
CA MET A 359 -15.46 7.68 -11.52
C MET A 359 -16.51 8.75 -11.80
N THR A 360 -16.87 9.53 -10.79
CA THR A 360 -17.86 10.61 -10.94
C THR A 360 -17.23 11.93 -11.39
N SER A 361 -16.00 12.21 -10.96
CA SER A 361 -15.35 13.49 -11.22
C SER A 361 -14.33 13.39 -12.36
N LEU A 362 -13.42 12.41 -12.34
CA LEU A 362 -12.24 12.41 -13.23
C LEU A 362 -12.53 11.92 -14.66
N THR A 363 -13.69 11.32 -14.90
CA THR A 363 -14.08 10.77 -16.22
C THR A 363 -14.22 11.81 -17.33
N THR A 364 -14.35 13.10 -16.98
CA THR A 364 -14.34 14.20 -17.95
C THR A 364 -13.01 14.29 -18.72
N PHE A 365 -11.90 13.81 -18.15
CA PHE A 365 -10.58 13.81 -18.78
C PHE A 365 -10.12 12.39 -19.10
N PRO A 366 -10.05 12.01 -20.39
CA PRO A 366 -9.58 10.69 -20.80
C PRO A 366 -8.18 10.39 -20.23
N GLY A 367 -8.01 9.21 -19.62
CA GLY A 367 -6.73 8.76 -19.05
C GLY A 367 -6.56 9.00 -17.55
N LEU A 368 -7.28 9.93 -16.92
CA LEU A 368 -7.15 10.15 -15.47
C LEU A 368 -7.71 8.98 -14.62
N PRO A 369 -8.86 8.38 -14.95
CA PRO A 369 -9.31 7.15 -14.29
C PRO A 369 -8.30 6.00 -14.44
N GLY A 370 -7.73 5.81 -15.63
CA GLY A 370 -6.70 4.80 -15.89
C GLY A 370 -5.41 5.06 -15.11
N LEU A 371 -4.98 6.32 -15.00
CA LEU A 371 -3.85 6.71 -14.16
C LEU A 371 -4.11 6.38 -12.68
N PHE A 372 -5.32 6.64 -12.19
CA PHE A 372 -5.71 6.28 -10.82
C PHE A 372 -5.63 4.77 -10.58
N ILE A 373 -6.24 3.97 -11.45
CA ILE A 373 -6.18 2.50 -11.36
C ILE A 373 -4.72 2.05 -11.41
N ALA A 374 -3.93 2.57 -12.35
CA ALA A 374 -2.52 2.22 -12.48
C ALA A 374 -1.75 2.58 -11.19
N GLY A 375 -2.04 3.70 -10.54
CA GLY A 375 -1.43 4.08 -9.25
C GLY A 375 -1.81 3.14 -8.10
N VAL A 376 -3.09 2.79 -7.96
CA VAL A 376 -3.56 1.86 -6.92
C VAL A 376 -3.03 0.44 -7.16
N SER A 377 -3.08 -0.03 -8.41
CA SER A 377 -2.50 -1.32 -8.80
C SER A 377 -0.99 -1.33 -8.58
N SER A 378 -0.28 -0.24 -8.92
CA SER A 378 1.16 -0.09 -8.66
C SER A 378 1.49 -0.26 -7.17
N ALA A 379 0.72 0.38 -6.28
CA ALA A 379 0.88 0.27 -4.84
C ALA A 379 0.63 -1.16 -4.31
N CYS A 380 -0.28 -1.91 -4.94
CA CYS A 380 -0.47 -3.32 -4.60
C CYS A 380 0.68 -4.18 -5.09
N LEU A 381 1.09 -4.00 -6.35
CA LEU A 381 2.13 -4.79 -7.00
C LEU A 381 3.48 -4.64 -6.30
N SER A 382 3.87 -3.44 -5.87
CA SER A 382 5.11 -3.20 -5.10
C SER A 382 5.10 -3.87 -3.73
N SER A 383 3.97 -3.85 -3.02
CA SER A 383 3.85 -4.49 -1.71
C SER A 383 3.79 -6.02 -1.81
N VAL A 384 3.13 -6.57 -2.83
CA VAL A 384 3.07 -8.02 -3.06
C VAL A 384 4.44 -8.55 -3.52
N SER A 385 5.12 -7.87 -4.45
CA SER A 385 6.48 -8.24 -4.87
C SER A 385 7.46 -8.26 -3.69
N SER A 386 7.37 -7.26 -2.82
CA SER A 386 8.12 -7.15 -1.57
C SER A 386 7.88 -8.33 -0.63
N ALA A 387 6.61 -8.67 -0.43
CA ALA A 387 6.18 -9.76 0.44
C ALA A 387 6.64 -11.12 -0.10
N ILE A 388 6.46 -11.38 -1.40
CA ILE A 388 6.93 -12.61 -2.07
C ILE A 388 8.44 -12.74 -1.90
N ASN A 389 9.21 -11.68 -2.15
CA ASN A 389 10.67 -11.75 -2.03
C ASN A 389 11.12 -11.98 -0.57
N SER A 390 10.48 -11.31 0.39
CA SER A 390 10.78 -11.48 1.83
C SER A 390 10.45 -12.89 2.31
N LEU A 391 9.30 -13.43 1.89
CA LEU A 391 8.89 -14.79 2.20
C LEU A 391 9.82 -15.82 1.59
N ALA A 392 10.23 -15.61 0.33
CA ALA A 392 11.18 -16.48 -0.33
C ALA A 392 12.53 -16.49 0.41
N ALA A 393 13.03 -15.31 0.80
CA ALA A 393 14.28 -15.18 1.58
C ALA A 393 14.18 -15.90 2.93
N VAL A 394 13.15 -15.61 3.74
CA VAL A 394 12.94 -16.23 5.07
C VAL A 394 12.75 -17.74 4.95
N THR A 395 11.94 -18.21 3.99
CA THR A 395 11.70 -19.65 3.80
C THR A 395 12.99 -20.39 3.44
N VAL A 396 13.79 -19.82 2.53
CA VAL A 396 15.04 -20.44 2.09
C VAL A 396 16.07 -20.42 3.21
N GLU A 397 16.32 -19.26 3.82
CA GLU A 397 17.41 -19.08 4.80
C GLU A 397 17.10 -19.69 6.16
N ASP A 398 15.85 -19.60 6.63
CA ASP A 398 15.51 -20.00 8.00
C ASP A 398 15.05 -21.47 8.09
N PHE A 399 14.50 -22.03 7.01
CA PHE A 399 13.98 -23.41 7.00
C PHE A 399 14.73 -24.33 6.03
N LEU A 400 14.81 -23.99 4.75
CA LEU A 400 15.35 -24.92 3.76
C LEU A 400 16.87 -25.08 3.85
N PHE A 401 17.60 -23.99 4.09
CA PHE A 401 19.06 -24.01 4.20
C PHE A 401 19.55 -24.82 5.40
N PRO A 402 19.02 -24.62 6.62
CA PRO A 402 19.44 -25.39 7.78
C PRO A 402 19.01 -26.86 7.77
N LEU A 403 17.94 -27.21 7.02
CA LEU A 403 17.38 -28.57 7.01
C LEU A 403 17.86 -29.43 5.83
N TYR A 404 18.04 -28.84 4.64
CA TYR A 404 18.21 -29.62 3.40
C TYR A 404 19.25 -29.05 2.41
N LEU A 405 19.37 -27.72 2.26
CA LEU A 405 20.13 -27.13 1.14
C LEU A 405 21.65 -27.11 1.32
N HIS A 406 22.18 -27.43 2.51
CA HIS A 406 23.63 -27.60 2.69
C HIS A 406 24.24 -28.71 1.80
N ARG A 407 23.39 -29.56 1.17
CA ARG A 407 23.78 -30.66 0.26
C ARG A 407 23.44 -30.42 -1.22
N PHE A 408 22.76 -29.34 -1.60
CA PHE A 408 22.26 -29.17 -2.97
C PHE A 408 23.06 -28.16 -3.79
N SER A 409 23.18 -28.44 -5.10
CA SER A 409 23.76 -27.50 -6.07
C SER A 409 22.95 -26.21 -6.11
N GLU A 410 23.68 -25.10 -6.08
CA GLU A 410 23.28 -23.73 -6.34
C GLU A 410 22.07 -23.55 -7.30
N SER A 411 22.04 -24.23 -8.45
CA SER A 411 20.93 -24.13 -9.42
C SER A 411 19.58 -24.65 -8.91
N LYS A 412 19.58 -25.62 -7.98
CA LYS A 412 18.35 -26.18 -7.39
C LYS A 412 17.76 -25.24 -6.35
N VAL A 413 18.57 -24.47 -5.63
CA VAL A 413 18.13 -23.46 -4.64
C VAL A 413 17.29 -22.37 -5.32
N THR A 414 17.69 -21.90 -6.51
CA THR A 414 16.91 -20.91 -7.28
C THR A 414 15.57 -21.46 -7.73
N ILE A 415 15.56 -22.72 -8.19
CA ILE A 415 14.33 -23.38 -8.65
C ILE A 415 13.36 -23.49 -7.47
N PHE A 416 13.84 -23.89 -6.28
CA PHE A 416 13.05 -23.92 -5.06
C PHE A 416 12.56 -22.53 -4.61
N THR A 417 13.41 -21.50 -4.71
CA THR A 417 13.04 -20.11 -4.39
C THR A 417 11.94 -19.58 -5.32
N LYS A 418 12.01 -19.93 -6.60
CA LYS A 418 10.97 -19.58 -7.58
C LYS A 418 9.71 -20.40 -7.37
N LEU A 419 9.84 -21.68 -6.99
CA LEU A 419 8.73 -22.56 -6.65
C LEU A 419 8.01 -22.16 -5.38
N THR A 420 8.69 -21.67 -4.34
CA THR A 420 8.03 -21.14 -3.12
C THR A 420 7.27 -19.86 -3.43
N GLY A 421 7.82 -18.96 -4.26
CA GLY A 421 7.09 -17.78 -4.75
C GLY A 421 5.81 -18.16 -5.51
N ASN A 422 5.87 -19.16 -6.40
CA ASN A 422 4.72 -19.63 -7.18
C ASN A 422 3.73 -20.50 -6.38
N GLY A 423 4.21 -21.36 -5.48
CA GLY A 423 3.38 -22.24 -4.64
C GLY A 423 2.57 -21.47 -3.60
N LEU A 424 3.04 -20.29 -3.21
CA LEU A 424 2.31 -19.38 -2.34
C LEU A 424 1.10 -18.73 -3.03
N LEU A 425 1.15 -18.55 -4.36
CA LEU A 425 0.02 -18.06 -5.14
C LEU A 425 -1.15 -19.05 -5.14
N ILE A 426 -0.82 -20.34 -5.17
CA ILE A 426 -1.77 -21.44 -5.06
C ILE A 426 -2.38 -21.45 -3.64
N LEU A 427 -1.57 -21.25 -2.60
CA LEU A 427 -2.03 -21.15 -1.21
C LEU A 427 -2.95 -19.95 -0.96
N LEU A 428 -2.65 -18.80 -1.56
CA LEU A 428 -3.52 -17.61 -1.52
C LEU A 428 -4.86 -17.85 -2.22
N HIS A 429 -4.89 -18.70 -3.26
CA HIS A 429 -6.14 -19.08 -3.93
C HIS A 429 -7.05 -19.95 -3.06
N PHE A 430 -6.50 -20.67 -2.06
CA PHE A 430 -7.26 -21.53 -1.15
C PHE A 430 -7.71 -20.83 0.15
N LEU A 431 -7.22 -19.62 0.42
CA LEU A 431 -7.47 -18.89 1.67
C LEU A 431 -8.59 -17.83 1.56
N GLU A 432 -9.13 -17.61 0.36
CA GLU A 432 -10.34 -16.82 0.09
C GLU A 432 -11.42 -17.73 -0.49
#